data_AF-A0A497GZA4-F1
#
_entry.id   AF-A0A497GZA4-F1
#
_cell.length_a   1.000
_cell.length_b   1.000
_cell.length_c   1.000
_cell.angle_alpha   90.00
_cell.angle_beta   90.00
_cell.angle_gamma   90.00
#
_symmetry.space_group_name_H-M   'P 1'
#
loop_
_entity.id
_entity.type
_entity.pdbx_description
1 polymer ?
#
loop_
_entity_poly.entity_id
_entity_poly.type
_entity_poly.pdbx_seq_one_letter_code
_entity_poly.pdbx_strand_id
1 'polypeptide(L)' 'LGLALVRAIVERHGGTVTVRSRKGKGTVFTLHLPLD' A
#
# COMPACT_ATOMS: atom_id res chain seq x y z
N LEU A 1 12.26 4.33 4.84
CA LEU A 1 11.13 4.40 5.80
C LEU A 1 9.79 4.31 5.07
N GLY A 2 9.36 5.34 4.32
CA GLY A 2 8.26 5.34 3.33
C GLY A 2 7.34 4.11 3.26
N LEU A 3 7.40 3.36 2.15
CA LEU A 3 6.50 2.22 1.91
C LEU A 3 6.65 1.09 2.93
N ALA A 4 7.85 0.87 3.49
CA ALA A 4 8.05 -0.15 4.52
C ALA A 4 7.28 0.18 5.80
N LEU A 5 7.25 1.47 6.19
CA LEU A 5 6.45 1.94 7.31
C LEU A 5 4.95 1.89 6.99
N VAL A 6 4.55 2.33 5.79
CA VAL A 6 3.14 2.25 5.36
C VAL A 6 2.66 0.79 5.39
N ARG A 7 3.47 -0.15 4.89
CA ARG A 7 3.15 -1.59 4.94
C ARG A 7 2.98 -2.08 6.37
N ALA A 8 3.91 -1.76 7.27
CA ALA A 8 3.81 -2.17 8.67
C ALA A 8 2.56 -1.57 9.37
N ILE A 9 2.20 -0.32 9.05
CA ILE A 9 0.97 0.31 9.56
C ILE A 9 -0.26 -0.42 9.01
N VAL A 10 -0.35 -0.60 7.69
CA VAL A 10 -1.51 -1.23 7.03
C VAL A 10 -1.72 -2.67 7.52
N GLU A 11 -0.64 -3.46 7.64
CA GLU A 11 -0.70 -4.84 8.15
C GLU A 11 -1.21 -4.88 9.61
N ARG A 12 -0.79 -3.92 10.46
CA ARG A 12 -1.29 -3.82 11.84
C ARG A 12 -2.78 -3.48 11.92
N HIS A 13 -3.35 -2.84 10.91
CA HIS A 13 -4.78 -2.55 10.81
C HIS A 13 -5.56 -3.66 10.07
N GLY A 14 -4.95 -4.84 9.86
CA GLY A 14 -5.58 -5.95 9.13
C GLY A 14 -5.75 -5.69 7.63
N GLY A 15 -5.12 -4.64 7.11
CA GLY A 15 -5.21 -4.26 5.71
C GLY A 15 -4.12 -4.85 4.83
N THR A 16 -4.14 -4.47 3.56
CA THR A 16 -3.14 -4.86 2.56
C THR A 16 -2.69 -3.67 1.72
N VAL A 17 -1.46 -3.71 1.20
CA VAL A 17 -0.93 -2.72 0.26
C VAL A 17 -0.48 -3.40 -1.03
N THR A 18 -0.81 -2.81 -2.17
CA THR A 18 -0.40 -3.29 -3.50
C THR A 18 0.21 -2.15 -4.31
N VAL A 19 1.05 -2.50 -5.28
CA VAL A 19 1.71 -1.53 -6.16
C VAL A 19 1.55 -1.95 -7.62
N ARG A 20 1.19 -0.99 -8.47
CA ARG A 20 1.23 -1.15 -9.93
C ARG A 20 2.08 -0.02 -10.50
N SER A 21 3.16 -0.38 -11.18
CA SER A 21 4.04 0.57 -11.86
C SER A 21 4.14 0.23 -13.34
N ARG A 22 4.15 1.25 -14.19
CA ARG A 22 4.43 1.11 -15.62
C ARG A 22 5.41 2.21 -16.03
N LYS A 23 6.54 1.80 -16.63
CA LYS A 23 7.57 2.73 -17.10
C LYS A 23 6.95 3.80 -17.99
N GLY A 24 7.28 5.06 -17.71
CA GLY A 24 6.74 6.23 -18.43
C GLY A 24 5.27 6.56 -18.13
N LYS A 25 4.59 5.83 -17.23
CA LYS A 25 3.21 6.12 -16.77
C LYS A 25 3.09 6.36 -15.27
N GLY A 26 4.20 6.25 -14.53
CA GLY A 26 4.22 6.41 -13.09
C GLY A 26 3.88 5.14 -12.32
N THR A 27 3.61 5.33 -11.03
CA THR A 27 3.38 4.26 -10.06
C THR A 27 2.16 4.59 -9.22
N VAL A 28 1.30 3.60 -9.00
CA VAL A 28 0.13 3.69 -8.14
C VAL A 28 0.29 2.71 -6.99
N PHE A 29 0.08 3.21 -5.77
CA PHE A 29 -0.02 2.40 -4.56
C PHE A 29 -1.48 2.36 -4.13
N THR A 30 -2.00 1.17 -3.84
CA THR A 30 -3.39 0.98 -3.41
C THR A 30 -3.39 0.29 -2.05
N LEU A 31 -4.08 0.89 -1.09
CA LEU A 31 -4.25 0.38 0.26
C LEU A 31 -5.70 -0.10 0.41
N HIS A 32 -5.89 -1.29 0.97
CA HIS A 32 -7.20 -1.76 1.43
C HIS A 32 -7.16 -1.91 2.94
N LEU A 33 -8.15 -1.36 3.62
CA LEU A 33 -8.35 -1.50 5.06
C LEU A 33 -9.72 -2.15 5.30
N PRO A 34 -9.86 -3.05 6.29
CA PRO A 34 -11.15 -3.55 6.72
C PRO A 34 -12.07 -2.40 7.17
N LEU A 35 -13.36 -2.55 6.90
CA LEU A 35 -14.43 -1.72 7.43
C LEU A 35 -15.15 -2.58 8.47
N ASP A 36 -14.90 -2.30 9.74
CA ASP A 36 -15.79 -2.72 10.83
C ASP A 36 -16.95 -1.70 10.95
#